data_AF-A0A076L2P5-F1
#
_entry.id   AF-A0A076L2P5-F1
#
_cell.length_a   1.000
_cell.length_b   1.000
_cell.length_c   1.000
_cell.angle_alpha   90.00
_cell.angle_beta   90.00
_cell.angle_gamma   90.00
#
_symmetry.space_group_name_H-M   'P 1'
#
loop_
_entity.id
_entity.type
_entity.pdbx_description
1 polymer ?
#
loop_
_entity_poly.entity_id
_entity_poly.type
_entity_poly.pdbx_seq_one_letter_code
_entity_poly.pdbx_strand_id
1 'polypeptide(L)'
;IEAGAFASVLGKDRTSANPIYIGSVKSNFGHLEGASGVLGMVKAILMVKRGVILPTAGFEKINPRIPDKDKLVVPTAPIQWPANEHRRVLVTNFGFGGSNSAIVLEEAAPWLPKKAPVVANGHHHTNGANGTNGDNNHGDTPAKSKVFVFSARSEKSLTSYLENFDEYLDDVADESAESLNNLSYTLGQRRTHHPYRFAAIAASLSDLQQQLLTAKIVRAREQVIVYVFTGQGAQW
;
A
#
# COMPACT_ATOMS: atom_id res chain seq x y z
N ILE A 1 6.08 -2.80 -36.13
CA ILE A 1 4.91 -3.70 -35.99
C ILE A 1 4.05 -3.23 -34.83
N GLU A 2 4.51 -3.35 -33.58
CA GLU A 2 3.73 -3.00 -32.37
C GLU A 2 3.12 -1.58 -32.39
N ALA A 3 3.93 -0.53 -32.53
CA ALA A 3 3.43 0.85 -32.54
C ALA A 3 2.40 1.11 -33.67
N GLY A 4 2.61 0.52 -34.85
CA GLY A 4 1.65 0.61 -35.96
C GLY A 4 0.34 -0.12 -35.67
N ALA A 5 0.37 -1.23 -34.93
CA ALA A 5 -0.82 -1.93 -34.50
C ALA A 5 -1.65 -1.08 -33.52
N PHE A 6 -1.00 -0.36 -32.60
CA PHE A 6 -1.70 0.59 -31.73
C PHE A 6 -2.36 1.72 -32.50
N ALA A 7 -1.66 2.33 -33.46
CA ALA A 7 -2.23 3.39 -34.27
C ALA A 7 -3.43 2.90 -35.11
N SER A 8 -3.35 1.68 -35.64
CA SER A 8 -4.43 1.07 -36.44
C SER A 8 -5.66 0.70 -35.60
N VAL A 9 -5.46 0.05 -34.45
CA VAL A 9 -6.57 -0.49 -33.64
C VAL A 9 -7.15 0.55 -32.67
N LEU A 10 -6.30 1.29 -31.97
CA LEU A 10 -6.71 2.26 -30.95
C LEU A 10 -6.78 3.69 -31.50
N GLY A 11 -6.16 3.95 -32.65
CA GLY A 11 -6.00 5.28 -33.22
C GLY A 11 -7.06 5.68 -34.25
N LYS A 12 -8.14 4.91 -34.39
CA LYS A 12 -9.21 5.21 -35.36
C LYS A 12 -9.81 6.61 -35.15
N ASP A 13 -10.13 6.95 -33.91
CA ASP A 13 -10.75 8.23 -33.52
C ASP A 13 -9.75 9.19 -32.85
N ARG A 14 -8.44 8.92 -32.99
CA ARG A 14 -7.37 9.70 -32.35
C ARG A 14 -6.77 10.70 -33.34
N THR A 15 -6.40 11.86 -32.83
CA THR A 15 -5.78 12.96 -33.58
C THR A 15 -4.49 13.41 -32.87
N SER A 16 -3.73 14.33 -33.46
CA SER A 16 -2.58 14.95 -32.78
C SER A 16 -2.96 15.72 -31.51
N ALA A 17 -4.20 16.22 -31.43
CA ALA A 17 -4.73 16.90 -30.25
C ALA A 17 -5.22 15.93 -29.16
N ASN A 18 -5.51 14.67 -29.52
CA ASN A 18 -5.91 13.60 -28.60
C ASN A 18 -5.15 12.31 -28.95
N PRO A 19 -3.83 12.27 -28.72
CA PRO A 19 -2.99 11.16 -29.12
C PRO A 19 -3.12 9.96 -28.18
N ILE A 20 -2.55 8.83 -28.58
CA ILE A 20 -2.28 7.69 -27.70
C ILE A 20 -0.89 7.85 -27.12
N TYR A 21 -0.78 7.83 -25.80
CA TYR A 21 0.50 7.78 -25.13
C TYR A 21 1.02 6.34 -25.11
N ILE A 22 2.23 6.14 -25.62
CA ILE A 22 2.90 4.84 -25.66
C ILE A 22 4.26 4.92 -24.98
N GLY A 23 4.73 3.79 -24.46
CA GLY A 23 6.02 3.72 -23.81
C GLY A 23 6.36 2.30 -23.40
N SER A 24 7.56 2.13 -22.85
CA SER A 24 8.03 0.85 -22.35
C SER A 24 8.72 1.03 -21.00
N VAL A 25 8.70 -0.01 -20.18
CA VAL A 25 9.54 -0.09 -18.97
C VAL A 25 10.92 -0.66 -19.29
N LYS A 26 11.08 -1.28 -20.47
CA LYS A 26 12.32 -1.94 -20.90
C LYS A 26 13.46 -0.95 -21.14
N SER A 27 13.16 0.31 -21.44
CA SER A 27 14.16 1.38 -21.52
C SER A 27 14.85 1.66 -20.18
N ASN A 28 14.21 1.32 -19.07
CA ASN A 28 14.72 1.59 -17.72
C ASN A 28 15.42 0.37 -17.12
N PHE A 29 14.89 -0.84 -17.37
CA PHE A 29 15.34 -2.07 -16.70
C PHE A 29 15.81 -3.17 -17.67
N GLY A 30 15.86 -2.89 -18.96
CA GLY A 30 16.13 -3.90 -19.98
C GLY A 30 14.96 -4.85 -20.20
N HIS A 31 15.24 -5.92 -20.97
CA HIS A 31 14.26 -6.95 -21.29
C HIS A 31 14.35 -8.11 -20.30
N LEU A 32 13.48 -8.15 -19.29
CA LEU A 32 13.50 -9.16 -18.23
C LEU A 32 12.85 -10.52 -18.60
N GLU A 33 12.79 -10.81 -19.90
CA GLU A 33 12.26 -12.07 -20.43
C GLU A 33 10.89 -12.42 -19.85
N GLY A 34 10.76 -13.55 -19.14
CA GLY A 34 9.53 -13.99 -18.50
C GLY A 34 8.93 -13.00 -17.50
N ALA A 35 9.74 -12.11 -16.93
CA ALA A 35 9.27 -11.07 -15.99
C ALA A 35 8.91 -9.74 -16.68
N SER A 36 9.11 -9.60 -18.00
CA SER A 36 8.85 -8.35 -18.72
C SER A 36 7.39 -7.89 -18.61
N GLY A 37 6.44 -8.83 -18.68
CA GLY A 37 5.01 -8.54 -18.60
C GLY A 37 4.60 -8.01 -17.23
N VAL A 38 5.04 -8.67 -16.15
CA VAL A 38 4.70 -8.23 -14.77
C VAL A 38 5.33 -6.89 -14.43
N LEU A 39 6.54 -6.60 -14.90
CA LEU A 39 7.15 -5.28 -14.68
C LEU A 39 6.39 -4.17 -15.44
N GLY A 40 5.91 -4.46 -16.66
CA GLY A 40 5.03 -3.56 -17.40
C GLY A 40 3.74 -3.28 -16.63
N MET A 41 3.16 -4.31 -16.02
CA MET A 41 1.97 -4.20 -15.17
C MET A 41 2.23 -3.34 -13.92
N VAL A 42 3.38 -3.50 -13.25
CA VAL A 42 3.75 -2.67 -12.09
C VAL A 42 3.85 -1.19 -12.48
N LYS A 43 4.52 -0.85 -13.59
CA LYS A 43 4.59 0.53 -14.11
C LYS A 43 3.18 1.08 -14.37
N ALA A 44 2.32 0.29 -15.01
CA ALA A 44 0.95 0.69 -15.31
C ALA A 44 0.10 0.92 -14.05
N ILE A 45 0.17 0.04 -13.05
CA ILE A 45 -0.54 0.20 -11.77
C ILE A 45 -0.10 1.48 -11.06
N LEU A 46 1.20 1.76 -11.02
CA LEU A 46 1.72 2.98 -10.39
C LEU A 46 1.30 4.25 -11.13
N MET A 47 1.28 4.22 -12.47
CA MET A 47 0.78 5.31 -13.31
C MET A 47 -0.70 5.60 -13.03
N VAL A 48 -1.53 4.56 -13.02
CA VAL A 48 -2.97 4.67 -12.71
C VAL A 48 -3.17 5.19 -11.29
N LYS A 49 -2.53 4.57 -10.28
CA LYS A 49 -2.65 4.94 -8.87
C LYS A 49 -2.28 6.41 -8.63
N ARG A 50 -1.17 6.88 -9.21
CA ARG A 50 -0.68 8.26 -9.04
C ARG A 50 -1.33 9.25 -10.00
N GLY A 51 -2.04 8.79 -11.03
CA GLY A 51 -2.64 9.66 -12.04
C GLY A 51 -1.60 10.38 -12.90
N VAL A 52 -0.46 9.75 -13.16
CA VAL A 52 0.65 10.34 -13.92
C VAL A 52 1.13 9.36 -14.98
N ILE A 53 1.26 9.82 -16.22
CA ILE A 53 1.90 9.08 -17.31
C ILE A 53 3.41 9.29 -17.20
N LEU A 54 4.14 8.19 -16.95
CA LEU A 54 5.59 8.24 -16.75
C LEU A 54 6.35 8.29 -18.08
N PRO A 55 7.51 8.97 -18.12
CA PRO A 55 8.33 9.06 -19.32
C PRO A 55 8.92 7.70 -19.76
N THR A 56 9.36 7.66 -21.02
CA THR A 56 10.19 6.59 -21.57
C THR A 56 11.64 7.05 -21.59
N ALA A 57 12.52 6.34 -20.89
CA ALA A 57 13.92 6.71 -20.78
C ALA A 57 14.65 6.63 -22.13
N GLY A 58 15.55 7.58 -22.38
CA GLY A 58 16.39 7.60 -23.58
C GLY A 58 15.63 7.81 -24.90
N PHE A 59 14.36 8.25 -24.85
CA PHE A 59 13.62 8.53 -26.07
C PHE A 59 13.94 9.94 -26.61
N GLU A 60 14.36 10.01 -27.86
CA GLU A 60 14.66 11.28 -28.55
C GLU A 60 13.71 11.55 -29.72
N LYS A 61 13.55 10.56 -30.61
CA LYS A 61 12.78 10.71 -31.86
C LYS A 61 12.04 9.44 -32.21
N ILE A 62 10.78 9.59 -32.61
CA ILE A 62 9.96 8.47 -33.09
C ILE A 62 10.48 7.96 -34.44
N ASN A 63 10.45 6.64 -34.63
CA ASN A 63 10.90 6.03 -35.88
C ASN A 63 9.98 6.47 -37.05
N PRO A 64 10.51 7.09 -38.12
CA PRO A 64 9.70 7.63 -39.21
C PRO A 64 8.95 6.56 -40.01
N ARG A 65 9.35 5.27 -39.91
CA ARG A 65 8.71 4.14 -40.58
C ARG A 65 7.42 3.67 -39.89
N ILE A 66 7.06 4.22 -38.72
CA ILE A 66 5.81 3.88 -38.03
C ILE A 66 4.63 4.54 -38.77
N PRO A 67 3.65 3.75 -39.27
CA PRO A 67 2.43 4.30 -39.85
C PRO A 67 1.62 5.10 -38.82
N ASP A 68 0.95 6.17 -39.25
CA ASP A 68 0.11 7.02 -38.39
C ASP A 68 0.79 7.50 -37.09
N LYS A 69 2.12 7.65 -37.13
CA LYS A 69 2.94 8.07 -35.96
C LYS A 69 2.48 9.37 -35.31
N ASP A 70 1.81 10.24 -36.05
CA ASP A 70 1.33 11.54 -35.56
C ASP A 70 0.17 11.39 -34.55
N LYS A 71 -0.42 10.20 -34.45
CA LYS A 71 -1.42 9.83 -33.42
C LYS A 71 -0.80 9.26 -32.15
N LEU A 72 0.52 9.08 -32.13
CA LEU A 72 1.26 8.44 -31.03
C LEU A 72 2.20 9.45 -30.39
N VAL A 73 2.23 9.48 -29.05
CA VAL A 73 3.18 10.29 -28.30
C VAL A 73 3.96 9.38 -27.35
N VAL A 74 5.28 9.49 -27.38
CA VAL A 74 6.16 8.87 -26.37
C VAL A 74 6.55 9.96 -25.37
N PRO A 75 6.07 9.89 -24.11
CA PRO A 75 6.37 10.94 -23.13
C PRO A 75 7.86 10.98 -22.78
N THR A 76 8.46 12.17 -22.82
CA THR A 76 9.84 12.45 -22.36
C THR A 76 9.90 13.09 -20.97
N ALA A 77 8.76 13.57 -20.48
CA ALA A 77 8.56 14.08 -19.13
C ALA A 77 7.26 13.50 -18.53
N PRO A 78 7.08 13.55 -17.20
CA PRO A 78 5.81 13.16 -16.58
C PRO A 78 4.65 14.01 -17.10
N ILE A 79 3.54 13.36 -17.45
CA ILE A 79 2.31 14.03 -17.91
C ILE A 79 1.20 13.72 -16.92
N GLN A 80 0.53 14.75 -16.41
CA GLN A 80 -0.62 14.58 -15.54
C GLN A 80 -1.78 13.98 -16.35
N TRP A 81 -2.44 12.97 -15.80
CA TRP A 81 -3.64 12.44 -16.44
C TRP A 81 -4.75 13.50 -16.44
N PRO A 82 -5.48 13.71 -17.55
CA PRO A 82 -6.60 14.65 -17.59
C PRO A 82 -7.61 14.43 -16.47
N ALA A 83 -8.03 15.52 -15.83
CA ALA A 83 -9.06 15.47 -14.79
C ALA A 83 -10.40 15.03 -15.40
N ASN A 84 -11.13 14.16 -14.70
CA ASN A 84 -12.45 13.62 -15.08
C ASN A 84 -12.46 12.54 -16.19
N GLU A 85 -11.30 11.99 -16.56
CA GLU A 85 -11.22 10.85 -17.47
C GLU A 85 -10.81 9.57 -16.73
N HIS A 86 -11.40 8.44 -17.12
CA HIS A 86 -11.01 7.15 -16.56
C HIS A 86 -9.56 6.83 -16.93
N ARG A 87 -8.75 6.57 -15.91
CA ARG A 87 -7.35 6.20 -16.11
C ARG A 87 -7.26 4.74 -16.55
N ARG A 88 -6.90 4.53 -17.82
CA ARG A 88 -6.77 3.21 -18.44
C ARG A 88 -5.42 3.00 -19.07
N VAL A 89 -4.82 1.83 -18.85
CA VAL A 89 -3.54 1.44 -19.47
C VAL A 89 -3.68 0.06 -20.10
N LEU A 90 -3.28 -0.07 -21.36
CA LEU A 90 -3.09 -1.36 -22.03
C LEU A 90 -1.63 -1.79 -21.86
N VAL A 91 -1.41 -2.98 -21.30
CA VAL A 91 -0.10 -3.61 -21.22
C VAL A 91 -0.05 -4.77 -22.20
N THR A 92 0.84 -4.72 -23.19
CA THR A 92 1.09 -5.79 -24.16
C THR A 92 2.37 -6.55 -23.83
N ASN A 93 2.37 -7.84 -24.13
CA ASN A 93 3.57 -8.68 -24.05
C ASN A 93 3.56 -9.70 -25.20
N PHE A 94 4.58 -9.63 -26.06
CA PHE A 94 4.71 -10.48 -27.24
C PHE A 94 5.92 -11.40 -27.05
N GLY A 95 5.65 -12.68 -26.82
CA GLY A 95 6.67 -13.70 -26.64
C GLY A 95 7.32 -14.07 -27.96
N PHE A 96 8.62 -14.35 -27.93
CA PHE A 96 9.39 -14.74 -29.11
C PHE A 96 8.80 -15.96 -29.83
N GLY A 97 8.24 -16.93 -29.08
CA GLY A 97 7.55 -18.11 -29.63
C GLY A 97 6.18 -17.84 -30.25
N GLY A 98 5.77 -16.56 -30.38
CA GLY A 98 4.50 -16.16 -31.00
C GLY A 98 3.29 -16.09 -30.05
N SER A 99 3.48 -16.44 -28.77
CA SER A 99 2.43 -16.28 -27.75
C SER A 99 2.32 -14.82 -27.33
N ASN A 100 1.12 -14.26 -27.46
CA ASN A 100 0.83 -12.85 -27.23
C ASN A 100 -0.18 -12.71 -26.09
N SER A 101 0.04 -11.72 -25.21
CA SER A 101 -0.93 -11.36 -24.17
C SER A 101 -1.10 -9.85 -24.09
N ALA A 102 -2.29 -9.45 -23.65
CA ALA A 102 -2.66 -8.06 -23.46
C ALA A 102 -3.60 -7.94 -22.26
N ILE A 103 -3.36 -6.94 -21.40
CA ILE A 103 -4.18 -6.65 -20.22
C ILE A 103 -4.58 -5.18 -20.25
N VAL A 104 -5.86 -4.91 -20.07
CA VAL A 104 -6.37 -3.55 -19.82
C VAL A 104 -6.54 -3.38 -18.33
N LEU A 105 -5.90 -2.36 -17.78
CA LEU A 105 -6.06 -1.91 -16.40
C LEU A 105 -6.87 -0.62 -16.40
N GLU A 106 -7.79 -0.51 -15.46
CA GLU A 106 -8.57 0.70 -15.20
C GLU A 106 -8.39 1.11 -13.73
N GLU A 107 -8.50 2.41 -13.44
CA GLU A 107 -8.56 2.89 -12.07
C GLU A 107 -9.63 2.17 -11.25
N ALA A 108 -9.27 1.82 -10.02
CA ALA A 108 -10.25 1.33 -9.06
C ALA A 108 -11.17 2.49 -8.69
N ALA A 109 -12.45 2.32 -8.93
CA ALA A 109 -13.43 3.32 -8.58
C ALA A 109 -13.66 3.42 -7.07
N PRO A 110 -14.17 4.56 -6.58
CA PRO A 110 -14.33 4.82 -5.15
C PRO A 110 -15.38 3.95 -4.43
N TRP A 111 -16.08 3.03 -5.12
CA TRP A 111 -17.15 2.21 -4.54
C TRP A 111 -16.69 0.89 -3.93
N LEU A 112 -15.38 0.59 -3.85
CA LEU A 112 -14.97 -0.38 -2.82
C LEU A 112 -15.51 0.18 -1.51
N PRO A 113 -16.47 -0.50 -0.85
CA PRO A 113 -17.10 0.06 0.32
C PRO A 113 -15.97 0.48 1.25
N LYS A 114 -15.89 1.78 1.58
CA LYS A 114 -15.12 2.21 2.75
C LYS A 114 -15.68 1.34 3.85
N LYS A 115 -14.92 0.32 4.26
CA LYS A 115 -15.40 -0.69 5.19
C LYS A 115 -16.02 0.09 6.34
N ALA A 116 -17.31 -0.17 6.63
CA ALA A 116 -17.86 0.20 7.92
C ALA A 116 -16.83 -0.24 8.96
N PRO A 117 -16.50 0.61 9.95
CA PRO A 117 -15.44 0.32 10.89
C PRO A 117 -15.62 -1.11 11.37
N VAL A 118 -14.67 -1.98 11.03
CA VAL A 118 -14.64 -3.30 11.63
C VAL A 118 -14.33 -3.01 13.07
N VAL A 119 -15.39 -3.02 13.88
CA VAL A 119 -15.32 -2.95 15.32
C VAL A 119 -14.45 -4.15 15.69
N ALA A 120 -13.15 -3.91 15.90
CA ALA A 120 -12.32 -4.87 16.58
C ALA A 120 -13.01 -5.11 17.93
N ASN A 121 -13.17 -6.38 18.33
CA ASN A 121 -13.69 -6.76 19.64
C ASN A 121 -12.94 -5.94 20.70
N GLY A 122 -13.56 -4.89 21.22
CA GLY A 122 -12.90 -3.86 22.02
C GLY A 122 -13.57 -2.48 21.94
N HIS A 123 -14.33 -2.19 20.88
CA HIS A 123 -15.29 -1.09 20.89
C HIS A 123 -16.66 -1.65 21.26
N HIS A 124 -17.18 -1.22 22.41
CA HIS A 124 -18.52 -1.47 22.97
C HIS A 124 -18.65 -2.61 24.00
N HIS A 125 -18.79 -2.18 25.26
CA HIS A 125 -19.45 -2.86 26.38
C HIS A 125 -18.81 -4.15 26.89
N THR A 126 -17.69 -4.02 27.62
CA THR A 126 -17.53 -4.90 28.78
C THR A 126 -18.57 -4.46 29.83
N ASN A 127 -19.37 -5.41 30.31
CA ASN A 127 -20.29 -5.19 31.42
C ASN A 127 -19.47 -4.99 32.71
N GLY A 128 -18.91 -3.79 32.89
CA GLY A 128 -18.39 -3.33 34.17
C GLY A 128 -19.58 -3.00 35.06
N ALA A 129 -19.90 -3.89 36.00
CA ALA A 129 -20.76 -3.52 37.11
C ALA A 129 -20.12 -2.32 37.84
N ASN A 130 -20.91 -1.26 38.03
CA ASN A 130 -20.60 -0.07 38.84
C ASN A 130 -19.58 0.94 38.30
N GLY A 131 -19.68 1.38 37.03
CA GLY A 131 -19.35 2.77 36.67
C GLY A 131 -17.93 3.30 36.97
N THR A 132 -16.96 2.42 37.24
CA THR A 132 -15.57 2.81 37.55
C THR A 132 -14.63 2.73 36.35
N ASN A 133 -15.13 2.33 35.18
CA ASN A 133 -14.35 2.33 33.94
C ASN A 133 -14.99 3.23 32.87
N GLY A 134 -14.56 4.50 32.85
CA GLY A 134 -13.99 5.09 31.64
C GLY A 134 -14.89 5.64 30.53
N ASP A 135 -16.17 5.95 30.77
CA ASP A 135 -16.91 6.91 29.92
C ASP A 135 -17.56 7.96 30.82
N ASN A 136 -16.72 8.74 31.51
CA ASN A 136 -17.16 10.03 31.99
C ASN A 136 -17.10 10.98 30.81
N ASN A 137 -18.29 11.35 30.34
CA ASN A 137 -18.59 12.34 29.33
C ASN A 137 -18.16 13.76 29.81
N HIS A 138 -16.89 13.91 30.16
CA HIS A 138 -16.22 15.18 30.42
C HIS A 138 -15.40 15.51 29.17
N GLY A 139 -15.62 16.70 28.62
CA GLY A 139 -14.98 17.17 27.39
C GLY A 139 -13.48 17.34 27.52
N ASP A 140 -12.75 16.24 27.34
CA ASP A 140 -11.43 16.10 26.73
C ASP A 140 -11.16 14.59 26.68
N THR A 141 -11.50 13.90 25.59
CA THR A 141 -11.34 12.44 25.53
C THR A 141 -9.87 12.15 25.20
N PRO A 142 -9.06 11.58 26.13
CA PRO A 142 -7.67 11.27 25.84
C PRO A 142 -7.61 10.34 24.62
N ALA A 143 -6.66 10.56 23.72
CA ALA A 143 -6.46 9.70 22.57
C ALA A 143 -6.38 8.23 23.02
N LYS A 144 -7.33 7.40 22.57
CA LYS A 144 -7.40 5.99 23.00
C LYS A 144 -6.15 5.25 22.51
N SER A 145 -5.32 4.78 23.43
CA SER A 145 -4.13 3.99 23.12
C SER A 145 -4.49 2.73 22.31
N LYS A 146 -3.60 2.35 21.41
CA LYS A 146 -3.73 1.17 20.54
C LYS A 146 -2.55 0.23 20.77
N VAL A 147 -2.80 -1.05 20.54
CA VAL A 147 -1.76 -2.09 20.64
C VAL A 147 -1.17 -2.31 19.24
N PHE A 148 0.14 -2.14 19.12
CA PHE A 148 0.90 -2.43 17.91
C PHE A 148 1.75 -3.67 18.16
N VAL A 149 1.65 -4.65 17.28
CA VAL A 149 2.31 -5.95 17.47
C VAL A 149 3.25 -6.25 16.31
N PHE A 150 4.46 -6.64 16.66
CA PHE A 150 5.52 -6.95 15.72
C PHE A 150 6.06 -8.33 16.02
N SER A 151 6.37 -9.09 14.98
CA SER A 151 6.99 -10.40 15.17
C SER A 151 7.83 -10.82 13.99
N ALA A 152 8.87 -11.62 14.26
CA ALA A 152 9.69 -12.24 13.23
C ALA A 152 10.19 -13.63 13.66
N ARG A 153 10.77 -14.37 12.71
CA ARG A 153 11.30 -15.72 12.95
C ARG A 153 12.61 -15.74 13.75
N SER A 154 13.32 -14.62 13.81
CA SER A 154 14.55 -14.45 14.58
C SER A 154 14.55 -13.09 15.25
N GLU A 155 15.31 -12.94 16.33
CA GLU A 155 15.52 -11.65 17.02
C GLU A 155 16.11 -10.62 16.06
N LYS A 156 17.19 -10.97 15.33
CA LYS A 156 17.82 -10.11 14.33
C LYS A 156 16.83 -9.60 13.26
N SER A 157 15.98 -10.48 12.74
CA SER A 157 14.96 -10.09 11.75
C SER A 157 13.93 -9.14 12.34
N LEU A 158 13.58 -9.29 13.62
CA LEU A 158 12.65 -8.38 14.28
C LEU A 158 13.31 -7.03 14.51
N THR A 159 14.56 -6.97 14.96
CA THR A 159 15.32 -5.71 15.09
C THR A 159 15.32 -4.93 13.78
N SER A 160 15.75 -5.55 12.67
CA SER A 160 15.75 -4.88 11.36
C SER A 160 14.34 -4.53 10.86
N TYR A 161 13.31 -5.30 11.24
CA TYR A 161 11.94 -4.94 10.92
C TYR A 161 11.50 -3.68 11.67
N LEU A 162 11.84 -3.56 12.97
CA LEU A 162 11.49 -2.38 13.77
C LEU A 162 12.22 -1.12 13.26
N GLU A 163 13.50 -1.23 12.89
CA GLU A 163 14.28 -0.14 12.29
C GLU A 163 13.67 0.34 10.96
N ASN A 164 13.40 -0.57 10.03
CA ASN A 164 12.76 -0.22 8.77
C ASN A 164 11.33 0.29 8.95
N PHE A 165 10.65 -0.13 10.03
CA PHE A 165 9.30 0.34 10.33
C PHE A 165 9.33 1.75 10.90
N ASP A 166 10.34 2.10 11.69
CA ASP A 166 10.56 3.48 12.16
C ASP A 166 10.76 4.44 10.98
N GLU A 167 11.63 4.07 10.01
CA GLU A 167 11.81 4.83 8.76
C GLU A 167 10.50 4.93 7.96
N TYR A 168 9.70 3.86 7.92
CA TYR A 168 8.38 3.90 7.29
C TYR A 168 7.44 4.89 7.99
N LEU A 169 7.48 5.00 9.33
CA LEU A 169 6.63 5.93 10.06
C LEU A 169 6.98 7.39 9.77
N ASP A 170 8.26 7.71 9.51
CA ASP A 170 8.68 9.05 9.09
C ASP A 170 8.06 9.49 7.75
N ASP A 171 7.81 8.52 6.85
CA ASP A 171 7.16 8.76 5.55
C ASP A 171 5.61 8.83 5.64
N VAL A 172 5.01 8.46 6.77
CA VAL A 172 3.54 8.47 6.95
C VAL A 172 3.08 9.89 7.27
N ALA A 173 2.48 10.55 6.28
CA ALA A 173 1.94 11.91 6.43
C ALA A 173 0.59 11.98 7.18
N ASP A 174 -0.11 10.86 7.36
CA ASP A 174 -1.45 10.80 7.98
C ASP A 174 -1.39 10.25 9.40
N GLU A 175 -1.38 11.14 10.38
CA GLU A 175 -1.39 10.83 11.82
C GLU A 175 -2.81 10.74 12.40
N SER A 176 -3.85 10.66 11.57
CA SER A 176 -5.23 10.59 12.04
C SER A 176 -5.47 9.36 12.94
N ALA A 177 -6.45 9.48 13.83
CA ALA A 177 -6.89 8.35 14.66
C ALA A 177 -7.34 7.14 13.81
N GLU A 178 -7.89 7.38 12.61
CA GLU A 178 -8.25 6.31 11.68
C GLU A 178 -7.02 5.60 11.12
N SER A 179 -5.97 6.35 10.74
CA SER A 179 -4.69 5.81 10.30
C SER A 179 -4.04 4.92 11.39
N LEU A 180 -3.98 5.40 12.64
CA LEU A 180 -3.48 4.63 13.79
C LEU A 180 -4.29 3.35 14.04
N ASN A 181 -5.63 3.42 13.93
CA ASN A 181 -6.50 2.25 14.04
C ASN A 181 -6.21 1.22 12.93
N ASN A 182 -6.09 1.68 11.69
CA ASN A 182 -5.80 0.83 10.54
C ASN A 182 -4.42 0.19 10.65
N LEU A 183 -3.43 0.91 11.18
CA LEU A 183 -2.08 0.42 11.41
C LEU A 183 -2.06 -0.67 12.47
N SER A 184 -2.64 -0.41 13.65
CA SER A 184 -2.80 -1.39 14.73
C SER A 184 -3.53 -2.64 14.25
N TYR A 185 -4.65 -2.48 13.53
CA TYR A 185 -5.40 -3.59 12.96
C TYR A 185 -4.58 -4.38 11.93
N THR A 186 -3.84 -3.71 11.06
CA THR A 186 -3.03 -4.38 10.02
C THR A 186 -1.91 -5.19 10.65
N LEU A 187 -1.20 -4.63 11.63
CA LEU A 187 -0.15 -5.34 12.36
C LEU A 187 -0.71 -6.52 13.16
N GLY A 188 -1.86 -6.36 13.81
CA GLY A 188 -2.50 -7.41 14.59
C GLY A 188 -3.10 -8.55 13.77
N GLN A 189 -3.83 -8.20 12.71
CA GLN A 189 -4.74 -9.13 12.04
C GLN A 189 -4.33 -9.48 10.60
N ARG A 190 -3.39 -8.74 9.99
CA ARG A 190 -2.97 -8.92 8.59
C ARG A 190 -1.49 -9.31 8.44
N ARG A 191 -0.89 -9.77 9.54
CA ARG A 191 0.48 -10.28 9.61
C ARG A 191 0.48 -11.64 10.30
N THR A 192 1.41 -12.48 9.89
CA THR A 192 1.66 -13.76 10.55
C THR A 192 2.38 -13.51 11.87
N HIS A 193 1.93 -14.17 12.94
CA HIS A 193 2.55 -14.09 14.27
C HIS A 193 3.67 -15.11 14.41
N HIS A 194 4.89 -14.62 14.60
CA HIS A 194 6.10 -15.43 14.74
C HIS A 194 6.58 -15.51 16.20
N PRO A 195 7.58 -16.37 16.52
CA PRO A 195 8.02 -16.58 17.89
C PRO A 195 8.72 -15.40 18.55
N TYR A 196 9.52 -14.60 17.85
CA TYR A 196 10.12 -13.40 18.44
C TYR A 196 9.14 -12.25 18.28
N ARG A 197 8.77 -11.60 19.39
CA ARG A 197 7.68 -10.63 19.44
C ARG A 197 8.10 -9.37 20.20
N PHE A 198 7.51 -8.27 19.78
CA PHE A 198 7.50 -7.00 20.48
C PHE A 198 6.08 -6.42 20.37
N ALA A 199 5.59 -5.80 21.44
CA ALA A 199 4.32 -5.10 21.44
C ALA A 199 4.49 -3.73 22.09
N ALA A 200 3.88 -2.72 21.49
CA ALA A 200 3.85 -1.35 21.98
C ALA A 200 2.40 -0.94 22.21
N ILE A 201 2.18 -0.09 23.22
CA ILE A 201 0.88 0.51 23.48
C ILE A 201 1.06 2.01 23.32
N ALA A 202 0.51 2.57 22.25
CA ALA A 202 0.74 3.98 21.92
C ALA A 202 -0.54 4.70 21.54
N ALA A 203 -0.64 5.98 21.91
CA ALA A 203 -1.75 6.86 21.53
C ALA A 203 -1.44 7.77 20.33
N SER A 204 -0.16 7.86 19.94
CA SER A 204 0.33 8.65 18.80
C SER A 204 1.48 7.94 18.08
N LEU A 205 1.85 8.40 16.89
CA LEU A 205 3.01 7.86 16.16
C LEU A 205 4.33 8.14 16.90
N SER A 206 4.49 9.35 17.44
CA SER A 206 5.70 9.70 18.20
C SER A 206 5.91 8.78 19.43
N ASP A 207 4.85 8.46 20.18
CA ASP A 207 4.90 7.53 21.30
C ASP A 207 5.25 6.10 20.83
N LEU A 208 4.69 5.66 19.69
CA LEU A 208 5.06 4.40 19.07
C LEU A 208 6.55 4.36 18.69
N GLN A 209 7.07 5.39 18.03
CA GLN A 209 8.49 5.49 17.63
C GLN A 209 9.43 5.44 18.84
N GLN A 210 9.11 6.16 19.92
CA GLN A 210 9.89 6.11 21.16
C GLN A 210 9.97 4.68 21.74
N GLN A 211 8.87 3.94 21.67
CA GLN A 211 8.84 2.53 22.11
C GLN A 211 9.58 1.59 21.16
N LEU A 212 9.62 1.87 19.85
CA LEU A 212 10.41 1.09 18.88
C LEU A 212 11.92 1.17 19.19
N LEU A 213 12.43 2.36 19.55
CA LEU A 213 13.85 2.57 19.87
C LEU A 213 14.33 1.79 21.11
N THR A 214 13.43 1.55 22.05
CA THR A 214 13.71 0.85 23.31
C THR A 214 13.13 -0.57 23.32
N ALA A 215 12.77 -1.10 22.14
CA ALA A 215 12.04 -2.34 22.01
C ALA A 215 12.77 -3.53 22.62
N LYS A 216 12.17 -4.12 23.67
CA LYS A 216 12.65 -5.36 24.25
C LYS A 216 12.01 -6.55 23.54
N ILE A 217 12.77 -7.18 22.66
CA ILE A 217 12.34 -8.37 21.94
C ILE A 217 12.29 -9.57 22.88
N VAL A 218 11.19 -10.31 22.84
CA VAL A 218 11.00 -11.52 23.63
C VAL A 218 10.66 -12.68 22.70
N ARG A 219 11.29 -13.83 22.92
CA ARG A 219 10.85 -15.08 22.31
C ARG A 219 9.63 -15.61 23.07
N ALA A 220 8.47 -15.57 22.42
CA ALA A 220 7.24 -16.18 22.89
C ALA A 220 7.46 -17.68 23.17
N ARG A 221 6.93 -18.12 24.30
CA ARG A 221 6.87 -19.52 24.74
C ARG A 221 5.41 -19.86 25.00
N GLU A 222 5.06 -21.13 24.92
CA GLU A 222 3.78 -21.57 25.45
C GLU A 222 3.74 -21.28 26.95
N GLN A 223 2.64 -20.70 27.41
CA GLN A 223 2.43 -20.37 28.81
C GLN A 223 1.15 -21.03 29.29
N VAL A 224 1.21 -21.58 30.50
CA VAL A 224 0.02 -22.01 31.22
C VAL A 224 -0.53 -20.78 31.95
N ILE A 225 -1.79 -20.44 31.69
CA ILE A 225 -2.45 -19.30 32.32
C ILE A 225 -3.17 -19.80 33.57
N VAL A 226 -2.86 -19.19 34.71
CA VAL A 226 -3.59 -19.41 35.98
C VAL A 226 -4.21 -18.10 36.39
N TYR A 227 -5.51 -18.13 36.71
CA TYR A 227 -6.25 -16.98 37.23
C TYR A 227 -6.50 -17.19 38.73
N VAL A 228 -6.18 -16.19 39.56
CA VAL A 228 -6.29 -16.26 41.02
C VAL A 228 -7.15 -15.11 41.52
N PHE A 229 -8.16 -15.42 42.35
CA PHE A 229 -8.94 -14.42 43.07
C PHE A 229 -8.20 -13.98 44.34
N THR A 230 -8.00 -12.69 44.50
CA THR A 230 -7.41 -12.12 45.72
C THR A 230 -8.44 -12.09 46.86
N GLY A 231 -7.97 -12.28 48.10
CA GLY A 231 -8.79 -12.11 49.30
C GLY A 231 -8.97 -10.64 49.70
N GLN A 232 -9.23 -10.41 50.99
CA GLN A 232 -9.38 -9.08 51.57
C GLN A 232 -8.05 -8.30 51.54
N GLY A 233 -8.06 -7.03 51.12
CA GLY A 233 -6.87 -6.14 51.07
C GLY A 233 -6.52 -5.56 49.70
N ALA A 234 -7.19 -5.99 48.62
CA ALA A 234 -6.98 -5.48 47.26
C ALA A 234 -7.95 -4.34 46.85
N GLN A 235 -8.83 -3.91 47.77
CA GLN A 235 -9.69 -2.75 47.57
C GLN A 235 -8.86 -1.45 47.57
N TRP A 236 -9.21 -0.52 46.69
CA TRP A 236 -8.64 0.82 46.56
C TRP A 236 -9.65 1.89 46.99
#